data_AF-A0A2S3ZS15-F1
#
_entry.id   AF-A0A2S3ZS15-F1
#
_cell.length_a   1.000
_cell.length_b   1.000
_cell.length_c   1.000
_cell.angle_alpha   90.00
_cell.angle_beta   90.00
_cell.angle_gamma   90.00
#
_symmetry.space_group_name_H-M   'P 1'
#
loop_
_entity.id
_entity.type
_entity.pdbx_description
1 polymer ?
#
loop_
_entity_poly.entity_id
_entity_poly.type
_entity_poly.pdbx_seq_one_letter_code
_entity_poly.pdbx_strand_id
1 'polypeptide(L)'
;MDESQDSTPMRNPPWHKQPFKAFISSVSHHAPRMEKSTKLLFVAAIMLPLGLYLILNGLPDTSSSRARIIVNGTPTMVGGLALIYGRVGVVTAWSGMARKGSDAIDLKIASSGITVRGGHKIPWKSISRVTSIQYDNTAKIQLLWDRADLNRAFEVHFNGPMDIPRLRTKDGVPYLKVNVVRYPAVDYTRLHEAFIAEFERRGIPIDEKRKTKET
;
A
#
# COMPACT_ATOMS: atom_id res chain seq x y z
N MET A 1 -56.62 -0.54 25.20
CA MET A 1 -55.65 0.45 25.69
C MET A 1 -54.33 -0.29 25.79
N ASP A 2 -53.61 -0.63 24.73
CA ASP A 2 -53.25 0.07 23.49
C ASP A 2 -52.44 1.36 23.69
N GLU A 3 -51.37 1.47 22.88
CA GLU A 3 -50.26 2.45 22.83
C GLU A 3 -49.09 2.26 23.82
N SER A 4 -47.80 2.28 23.43
CA SER A 4 -47.17 2.45 22.12
C SER A 4 -45.71 1.96 22.22
N GLN A 5 -45.33 0.92 21.49
CA GLN A 5 -43.92 0.67 21.19
C GLN A 5 -43.51 1.63 20.08
N ASP A 6 -42.68 2.61 20.44
CA ASP A 6 -42.01 3.51 19.51
C ASP A 6 -41.06 2.69 18.60
N SER A 7 -41.60 2.23 17.48
CA SER A 7 -40.85 1.59 16.41
C SER A 7 -40.28 2.67 15.50
N THR A 8 -39.25 3.38 15.97
CA THR A 8 -38.43 4.17 15.07
C THR A 8 -37.69 3.19 14.14
N PRO A 9 -37.93 3.19 12.82
CA PRO A 9 -37.18 2.32 11.93
C PRO A 9 -35.71 2.76 11.99
N MET A 10 -34.83 1.87 12.45
CA MET A 10 -33.39 2.09 12.41
C MET A 10 -33.00 2.46 10.98
N ARG A 11 -32.65 3.74 10.80
CA ARG A 11 -32.09 4.28 9.57
C ARG A 11 -30.78 3.54 9.34
N ASN A 12 -30.80 2.55 8.44
CA ASN A 12 -29.58 1.86 8.04
C ASN A 12 -28.53 2.90 7.60
N PRO A 13 -27.31 2.87 8.16
CA PRO A 13 -26.27 3.78 7.73
C PRO A 13 -25.97 3.57 6.23
N PRO A 14 -25.64 4.63 5.48
CA PRO A 14 -25.60 4.64 4.00
C PRO A 14 -24.51 3.75 3.36
N TRP A 15 -23.78 2.97 4.15
CA TRP A 15 -22.62 2.18 3.71
C TRP A 15 -22.96 0.73 3.33
N HIS A 16 -24.22 0.33 3.37
CA HIS A 16 -24.68 -1.06 3.11
C HIS A 16 -24.70 -1.50 1.63
N LYS A 17 -23.99 -0.81 0.72
CA LYS A 17 -24.02 -1.12 -0.73
C LYS A 17 -22.65 -1.35 -1.38
N GLN A 18 -21.69 -1.96 -0.69
CA GLN A 18 -20.66 -2.74 -1.38
C GLN A 18 -20.44 -4.07 -0.66
N PRO A 19 -20.81 -5.22 -1.26
CA PRO A 19 -20.43 -6.50 -0.69
C PRO A 19 -18.90 -6.60 -0.77
N PHE A 20 -18.25 -6.68 0.39
CA PHE A 20 -16.81 -6.86 0.58
C PHE A 20 -16.26 -8.02 -0.26
N LYS A 21 -15.85 -7.77 -1.51
CA LYS A 21 -15.34 -8.78 -2.45
C LYS A 21 -14.21 -8.27 -3.34
N ALA A 22 -13.72 -7.05 -3.16
CA ALA A 22 -12.73 -6.48 -4.07
C ALA A 22 -11.75 -5.53 -3.37
N PHE A 23 -10.46 -5.78 -3.61
CA PHE A 23 -9.40 -4.80 -3.45
C PHE A 23 -9.35 -3.93 -4.71
N ILE A 24 -9.85 -2.70 -4.60
CA ILE A 24 -9.84 -1.70 -5.67
C ILE A 24 -9.04 -0.48 -5.19
N SER A 25 -7.98 -0.14 -5.90
CA SER A 25 -7.16 1.04 -5.60
C SER A 25 -7.98 2.30 -5.87
N SER A 26 -8.18 3.11 -4.84
CA SER A 26 -8.86 4.39 -4.93
C SER A 26 -7.87 5.54 -4.69
N VAL A 27 -8.26 6.76 -5.07
CA VAL A 27 -7.45 7.96 -4.81
C VAL A 27 -7.27 8.20 -3.30
N SER A 28 -8.30 7.92 -2.50
CA SER A 28 -8.25 8.12 -1.04
C SER A 28 -7.20 7.24 -0.36
N HIS A 29 -6.87 6.06 -0.91
CA HIS A 29 -5.81 5.21 -0.37
C HIS A 29 -4.40 5.84 -0.51
N HIS A 30 -4.21 6.74 -1.48
CA HIS A 30 -2.89 7.34 -1.77
C HIS A 30 -2.78 8.79 -1.30
N ALA A 31 -3.91 9.45 -1.00
CA ALA A 31 -3.94 10.85 -0.57
C ALA A 31 -3.08 11.13 0.68
N PRO A 32 -3.09 10.31 1.76
CA PRO A 32 -2.25 10.57 2.93
C PRO A 32 -0.75 10.50 2.62
N ARG A 33 -0.34 9.58 1.73
CA ARG A 33 1.05 9.47 1.27
C ARG A 33 1.44 10.70 0.45
N MET A 34 0.54 11.15 -0.43
CA MET A 34 0.75 12.36 -1.22
C MET A 34 0.94 13.58 -0.32
N GLU A 35 0.07 13.77 0.67
CA GLU A 35 0.15 14.89 1.62
C GLU A 35 1.47 14.91 2.41
N LYS A 36 1.86 13.77 3.01
CA LYS A 36 3.14 13.63 3.75
C LYS A 36 4.34 13.94 2.84
N SER A 37 4.26 13.50 1.59
CA SER A 37 5.34 13.67 0.61
C SER A 37 5.44 15.11 0.11
N THR A 38 4.32 15.81 -0.06
CA THR A 38 4.29 17.24 -0.36
C THR A 38 4.84 18.06 0.80
N LYS A 39 4.52 17.71 2.06
CA LYS A 39 5.13 18.34 3.24
C LYS A 39 6.65 18.17 3.26
N LEU A 40 7.15 16.99 2.92
CA LEU A 40 8.59 16.74 2.78
C LEU A 40 9.23 17.61 1.69
N LEU A 41 8.59 17.74 0.54
CA LEU A 41 9.07 18.61 -0.53
C LEU A 41 9.12 20.08 -0.09
N PHE A 42 8.14 20.53 0.70
CA PHE A 42 8.15 21.88 1.27
C PHE A 42 9.32 22.09 2.24
N VAL A 43 9.59 21.13 3.13
CA VAL A 43 10.77 21.17 4.01
C VAL A 43 12.06 21.21 3.19
N ALA A 44 12.15 20.41 2.12
CA ALA A 44 13.29 20.42 1.22
C ALA A 44 13.50 21.77 0.54
N ALA A 45 12.41 22.40 0.08
CA ALA A 45 12.43 23.71 -0.57
C ALA A 45 12.92 24.84 0.35
N ILE A 46 12.83 24.67 1.67
CA ILE A 46 13.36 25.64 2.65
C ILE A 46 14.79 25.28 3.07
N MET A 47 15.00 24.02 3.47
CA MET A 47 16.24 23.59 4.13
C MET A 47 17.41 23.49 3.16
N LEU A 48 17.16 23.04 1.92
CA LEU A 48 18.23 22.83 0.95
C LEU A 48 18.80 24.17 0.45
N PRO A 49 18.01 25.19 0.06
CA PRO A 49 18.54 26.51 -0.26
C PRO A 49 19.24 27.18 0.92
N LEU A 50 18.69 27.06 2.13
CA LEU A 50 19.33 27.62 3.34
C LEU A 50 20.70 26.99 3.59
N GLY A 51 20.78 25.65 3.54
CA GLY A 51 22.05 24.94 3.72
C GLY A 51 23.08 25.28 2.65
N LEU A 52 22.67 25.33 1.39
CA LEU A 52 23.53 25.75 0.29
C LEU A 52 23.99 27.19 0.46
N TYR A 53 23.11 28.11 0.87
CA TYR A 53 23.46 29.50 1.14
C TYR A 53 24.54 29.60 2.23
N LEU A 54 24.39 28.87 3.35
CA LEU A 54 25.37 28.86 4.43
C LEU A 54 26.73 28.32 3.97
N ILE A 55 26.73 27.22 3.20
CA ILE A 55 27.96 26.63 2.64
C ILE A 55 28.64 27.61 1.68
N LEU A 56 27.90 28.16 0.72
CA LEU A 56 28.44 29.03 -0.33
C LEU A 56 28.97 30.36 0.21
N ASN A 57 28.38 30.87 1.30
CA ASN A 57 28.82 32.11 1.94
C ASN A 57 29.77 31.88 3.12
N GLY A 58 30.15 30.62 3.39
CA GLY A 58 31.07 30.28 4.49
C GLY A 58 30.54 30.60 5.90
N LEU A 59 29.23 30.79 6.05
CA LEU A 59 28.57 31.10 7.32
C LEU A 59 28.26 29.82 8.10
N PRO A 60 28.06 29.86 9.43
CA PRO A 60 28.45 30.96 10.31
C PRO A 60 29.96 31.01 10.46
N ASP A 61 30.49 32.23 10.63
CA ASP A 61 31.89 32.42 11.00
C ASP A 61 32.07 32.09 12.48
N THR A 62 32.59 30.89 12.75
CA THR A 62 32.80 30.37 14.09
C THR A 62 34.20 29.80 14.19
N SER A 63 34.85 30.03 15.34
CA SER A 63 36.17 29.46 15.65
C SER A 63 36.16 27.93 15.69
N SER A 64 35.00 27.30 15.89
CA SER A 64 34.84 25.85 15.89
C SER A 64 34.48 25.31 14.50
N SER A 65 35.43 24.64 13.86
CA SER A 65 35.22 23.92 12.59
C SER A 65 34.09 22.89 12.68
N ARG A 66 33.92 22.24 13.85
CA ARG A 66 32.86 21.24 14.08
C ARG A 66 31.48 21.89 14.12
N ALA A 67 31.35 23.03 14.81
CA ALA A 67 30.09 23.77 14.85
C ALA A 67 29.68 24.28 13.46
N ARG A 68 30.66 24.80 12.69
CA ARG A 68 30.45 25.22 11.30
C ARG A 68 29.94 24.09 10.40
N ILE A 69 30.57 22.91 10.46
CA ILE A 69 30.14 21.74 9.68
C ILE A 69 28.72 21.31 10.06
N ILE A 70 28.39 21.30 11.36
CA ILE A 70 27.06 20.90 11.82
C ILE A 70 25.99 21.89 11.37
N VAL A 71 26.21 23.19 11.55
CA VAL A 71 25.22 24.22 11.20
C VAL A 71 24.97 24.28 9.70
N ASN A 72 25.98 24.00 8.87
CA ASN A 72 25.86 24.09 7.41
C ASN A 72 25.41 22.77 6.79
N GLY A 73 25.97 21.67 7.31
CA GLY A 73 25.71 20.33 6.82
C GLY A 73 24.31 19.86 7.18
N THR A 74 23.79 20.22 8.36
CA THR A 74 22.48 19.72 8.81
C THR A 74 21.32 20.19 7.91
N PRO A 75 21.14 21.50 7.61
CA PRO A 75 20.06 21.93 6.72
C PRO A 75 20.19 21.34 5.32
N THR A 76 21.40 21.27 4.77
CA THR A 76 21.66 20.67 3.45
C THR A 76 21.30 19.18 3.43
N MET A 77 21.72 18.43 4.46
CA MET A 77 21.44 17.00 4.59
C MET A 77 19.94 16.72 4.79
N VAL A 78 19.31 17.45 5.72
CA VAL A 78 17.87 17.32 5.99
C VAL A 78 17.06 17.67 4.74
N GLY A 79 17.39 18.77 4.07
CA GLY A 79 16.76 19.18 2.81
C GLY A 79 16.94 18.14 1.70
N GLY A 80 18.13 17.58 1.56
CA GLY A 80 18.43 16.55 0.56
C GLY A 80 17.64 15.26 0.79
N LEU A 81 17.60 14.77 2.04
CA LEU A 81 16.79 13.60 2.40
C LEU A 81 15.29 13.86 2.20
N ALA A 82 14.81 15.02 2.62
CA ALA A 82 13.41 15.41 2.44
C ALA A 82 13.03 15.49 0.95
N LEU A 83 13.94 15.97 0.09
CA LEU A 83 13.73 16.04 -1.35
C LEU A 83 13.59 14.64 -1.96
N ILE A 84 14.51 13.73 -1.63
CA ILE A 84 14.51 12.36 -2.15
C ILE A 84 13.23 11.64 -1.74
N TYR A 85 12.92 11.64 -0.44
CA TYR A 85 11.76 10.93 0.07
C TYR A 85 10.44 11.56 -0.36
N GLY A 86 10.35 12.90 -0.39
CA GLY A 86 9.19 13.62 -0.91
C GLY A 86 8.93 13.29 -2.38
N ARG A 87 9.97 13.27 -3.22
CA ARG A 87 9.83 12.94 -4.65
C ARG A 87 9.40 11.50 -4.87
N VAL A 88 10.03 10.53 -4.20
CA VAL A 88 9.67 9.11 -4.30
C VAL A 88 8.22 8.88 -3.87
N GLY A 89 7.80 9.49 -2.76
CA GLY A 89 6.44 9.37 -2.25
C GLY A 89 5.39 9.97 -3.18
N VAL A 90 5.66 11.14 -3.78
CA VAL A 90 4.78 11.75 -4.78
C VAL A 90 4.64 10.87 -6.02
N VAL A 91 5.76 10.41 -6.60
CA VAL A 91 5.74 9.59 -7.83
C VAL A 91 4.95 8.30 -7.61
N THR A 92 5.24 7.60 -6.51
CA THR A 92 4.56 6.32 -6.21
C THR A 92 3.08 6.50 -5.87
N ALA A 93 2.70 7.56 -5.16
CA ALA A 93 1.30 7.90 -4.89
C ALA A 93 0.57 8.26 -6.18
N TRP A 94 1.16 9.11 -7.03
CA TRP A 94 0.58 9.51 -8.32
C TRP A 94 0.35 8.31 -9.24
N SER A 95 1.34 7.44 -9.42
CA SER A 95 1.18 6.21 -10.20
C SER A 95 0.07 5.31 -9.64
N GLY A 96 -0.15 5.32 -8.32
CA GLY A 96 -1.26 4.62 -7.68
C GLY A 96 -2.62 5.25 -7.98
N MET A 97 -2.72 6.58 -7.91
CA MET A 97 -3.94 7.35 -8.19
C MET A 97 -4.35 7.35 -9.67
N ALA A 98 -3.38 7.28 -10.58
CA ALA A 98 -3.62 7.29 -12.03
C ALA A 98 -4.31 6.01 -12.55
N ARG A 99 -4.36 4.94 -11.75
CA ARG A 99 -5.01 3.67 -12.13
C ARG A 99 -6.53 3.86 -12.21
N LYS A 100 -7.13 3.40 -13.31
CA LYS A 100 -8.59 3.47 -13.55
C LYS A 100 -9.12 2.13 -14.05
N GLY A 101 -10.43 1.91 -13.92
CA GLY A 101 -11.11 0.72 -14.48
C GLY A 101 -10.52 -0.61 -14.00
N SER A 102 -10.29 -1.53 -14.93
CA SER A 102 -9.71 -2.86 -14.66
C SER A 102 -8.29 -2.80 -14.10
N ASP A 103 -7.54 -1.74 -14.42
CA ASP A 103 -6.21 -1.52 -13.88
C ASP A 103 -6.24 -1.10 -12.43
N ALA A 104 -7.34 -0.56 -11.89
CA ALA A 104 -7.46 -0.22 -10.47
C ALA A 104 -7.75 -1.45 -9.59
N ILE A 105 -8.25 -2.54 -10.20
CA ILE A 105 -8.53 -3.79 -9.50
C ILE A 105 -7.19 -4.44 -9.15
N ASP A 106 -6.96 -4.71 -7.87
CA ASP A 106 -5.84 -5.54 -7.45
C ASP A 106 -6.27 -7.00 -7.37
N LEU A 107 -7.44 -7.24 -6.78
CA LEU A 107 -8.02 -8.57 -6.66
C LEU A 107 -9.51 -8.48 -6.36
N LYS A 108 -10.33 -9.26 -7.05
CA LYS A 108 -11.78 -9.31 -6.88
C LYS A 108 -12.28 -10.75 -6.92
N ILE A 109 -13.17 -11.12 -6.00
CA ILE A 109 -13.83 -12.43 -5.96
C ILE A 109 -15.06 -12.42 -6.85
N ALA A 110 -15.22 -13.49 -7.63
CA ALA A 110 -16.43 -13.83 -8.35
C ALA A 110 -16.80 -15.29 -8.13
N SER A 111 -18.03 -15.67 -8.48
CA SER A 111 -18.47 -17.06 -8.39
C SER A 111 -17.63 -18.01 -9.25
N SER A 112 -17.18 -17.55 -10.43
CA SER A 112 -16.40 -18.32 -11.40
C SER A 112 -14.88 -18.33 -11.14
N GLY A 113 -14.37 -17.41 -10.33
CA GLY A 113 -12.94 -17.27 -10.10
C GLY A 113 -12.56 -15.99 -9.37
N ILE A 114 -11.29 -15.62 -9.50
CA ILE A 114 -10.80 -14.29 -9.11
C ILE A 114 -10.54 -13.44 -10.36
N THR A 115 -10.65 -12.13 -10.21
CA THR A 115 -10.20 -11.16 -11.21
C THR A 115 -9.06 -10.36 -10.62
N VAL A 116 -7.95 -10.25 -11.35
CA VAL A 116 -6.76 -9.52 -10.93
C VAL A 116 -6.56 -8.29 -11.81
N ARG A 117 -5.49 -7.53 -11.54
CA ARG A 117 -5.11 -6.33 -12.30
C ARG A 117 -5.15 -6.56 -13.81
N GLY A 118 -5.58 -5.54 -14.55
CA GLY A 118 -5.77 -5.61 -16.01
C GLY A 118 -7.08 -6.31 -16.39
N GLY A 119 -7.85 -6.80 -15.42
CA GLY A 119 -9.12 -7.48 -15.66
C GLY A 119 -8.97 -8.96 -15.99
N HIS A 120 -7.78 -9.54 -15.82
CA HIS A 120 -7.54 -10.95 -16.07
C HIS A 120 -8.36 -11.81 -15.10
N LYS A 121 -9.16 -12.72 -15.66
CA LYS A 121 -10.01 -13.65 -14.92
C LYS A 121 -9.29 -14.97 -14.76
N ILE A 122 -9.21 -15.45 -13.53
CA ILE A 122 -8.53 -16.68 -13.12
C ILE A 122 -9.61 -17.62 -12.58
N PRO A 123 -9.93 -18.72 -13.30
CA PRO A 123 -10.91 -19.68 -12.81
C PRO A 123 -10.45 -20.37 -11.53
N TRP A 124 -11.37 -20.70 -10.61
CA TRP A 124 -11.01 -21.37 -9.35
C TRP A 124 -10.23 -22.67 -9.58
N LYS A 125 -10.64 -23.48 -10.56
CA LYS A 125 -10.00 -24.75 -10.93
C LYS A 125 -8.54 -24.62 -11.38
N SER A 126 -8.10 -23.42 -11.75
CA SER A 126 -6.72 -23.17 -12.19
C SER A 126 -5.77 -22.93 -11.01
N ILE A 127 -6.31 -22.62 -9.83
CA ILE A 127 -5.56 -22.29 -8.63
C ILE A 127 -5.22 -23.58 -7.89
N SER A 128 -3.93 -23.79 -7.62
CA SER A 128 -3.42 -24.98 -6.93
C SER A 128 -3.31 -24.75 -5.42
N ARG A 129 -2.78 -23.60 -5.03
CA ARG A 129 -2.62 -23.17 -3.63
C ARG A 129 -2.51 -21.65 -3.57
N VAL A 130 -2.70 -21.10 -2.37
CA VAL A 130 -2.46 -19.68 -2.10
C VAL A 130 -1.51 -19.55 -0.93
N THR A 131 -0.53 -18.66 -1.02
CA THR A 131 0.24 -18.24 0.14
C THR A 131 -0.19 -16.83 0.55
N SER A 132 -0.72 -16.70 1.76
CA SER A 132 -0.97 -15.43 2.44
C SER A 132 0.32 -14.96 3.10
N ILE A 133 0.87 -13.84 2.63
CA ILE A 133 2.10 -13.27 3.16
C ILE A 133 1.78 -12.03 3.98
N GLN A 134 2.19 -12.04 5.24
CA GLN A 134 2.23 -10.87 6.10
C GLN A 134 3.66 -10.32 6.12
N TYR A 135 3.81 -9.04 5.85
CA TYR A 135 5.09 -8.36 5.92
C TYR A 135 5.23 -7.60 7.24
N ASP A 136 6.26 -7.95 7.99
CA ASP A 136 6.64 -7.20 9.18
C ASP A 136 7.46 -5.97 8.76
N ASN A 137 7.05 -4.79 9.25
CA ASN A 137 7.74 -3.53 8.96
C ASN A 137 8.69 -3.18 10.10
N THR A 138 9.98 -3.41 9.88
CA THR A 138 11.06 -3.04 10.80
C THR A 138 11.77 -1.74 10.41
N ALA A 139 11.22 -0.97 9.46
CA ALA A 139 11.86 0.25 8.98
C ALA A 139 11.95 1.31 10.08
N LYS A 140 13.17 1.79 10.35
CA LYS A 140 13.43 2.88 11.31
C LYS A 140 12.87 4.23 10.86
N ILE A 141 12.67 4.41 9.55
CA ILE A 141 12.16 5.65 8.95
C ILE A 141 10.68 5.48 8.67
N GLN A 142 9.85 5.89 9.62
CA GLN A 142 8.40 5.76 9.56
C GLN A 142 7.72 6.78 8.64
N LEU A 143 8.45 7.81 8.18
CA LEU A 143 7.85 8.97 7.50
C LEU A 143 7.13 8.65 6.17
N LEU A 144 7.47 7.53 5.53
CA LEU A 144 6.91 7.14 4.23
C LEU A 144 5.73 6.16 4.33
N TRP A 145 5.39 5.72 5.53
CA TRP A 145 4.42 4.65 5.74
C TRP A 145 3.37 5.08 6.76
N ASP A 146 2.11 4.72 6.50
CA ASP A 146 1.12 4.77 7.56
C ASP A 146 1.23 3.48 8.40
N ARG A 147 1.28 3.61 9.73
CA ARG A 147 1.21 2.43 10.61
C ARG A 147 -0.16 1.76 10.54
N ALA A 148 -1.16 2.51 10.09
CA ALA A 148 -2.48 1.97 9.79
C ALA A 148 -2.50 1.18 8.48
N ASP A 149 -1.45 1.13 7.67
CA ASP A 149 -1.43 0.30 6.45
C ASP A 149 -1.00 -1.13 6.80
N LEU A 150 -1.84 -2.12 6.46
CA LEU A 150 -1.50 -3.53 6.62
C LEU A 150 -0.71 -4.03 5.40
N ASN A 151 0.53 -4.45 5.63
CA ASN A 151 1.43 -4.87 4.57
C ASN A 151 1.28 -6.35 4.31
N ARG A 152 0.47 -6.72 3.31
CA ARG A 152 0.29 -8.12 2.95
C ARG A 152 0.28 -8.34 1.43
N ALA A 153 0.48 -9.59 1.04
CA ALA A 153 0.35 -10.03 -0.34
C ALA A 153 -0.23 -11.45 -0.41
N PHE A 154 -0.81 -11.79 -1.55
CA PHE A 154 -1.18 -13.15 -1.89
C PHE A 154 -0.27 -13.65 -3.02
N GLU A 155 0.40 -14.78 -2.83
CA GLU A 155 1.01 -15.55 -3.93
C GLU A 155 0.00 -16.63 -4.34
N VAL A 156 -0.67 -16.44 -5.48
CA VAL A 156 -1.64 -17.39 -6.03
C VAL A 156 -0.90 -18.31 -6.99
N HIS A 157 -0.78 -19.59 -6.65
CA HIS A 157 -0.11 -20.59 -7.47
C HIS A 157 -1.10 -21.29 -8.39
N PHE A 158 -0.64 -21.73 -9.55
CA PHE A 158 -1.49 -22.32 -10.59
C PHE A 158 -1.11 -23.78 -10.88
N ASN A 159 -2.08 -24.56 -11.35
CA ASN A 159 -1.93 -25.94 -11.78
C ASN A 159 -1.15 -26.08 -13.11
N GLY A 160 -0.93 -24.97 -13.83
CA GLY A 160 -0.26 -24.95 -15.13
C GLY A 160 0.04 -23.52 -15.60
N PRO A 161 0.70 -23.38 -16.76
CA PRO A 161 1.00 -22.08 -17.34
C PRO A 161 -0.29 -21.32 -17.66
N MET A 162 -0.27 -20.01 -17.43
CA MET A 162 -1.40 -19.12 -17.62
C MET A 162 -0.95 -17.91 -18.43
N ASP A 163 -1.77 -17.49 -19.40
CA ASP A 163 -1.51 -16.29 -20.20
C ASP A 163 -1.91 -15.03 -19.41
N ILE A 164 -1.10 -14.70 -18.40
CA ILE A 164 -1.29 -13.52 -17.56
C ILE A 164 0.05 -12.76 -17.51
N PRO A 165 0.06 -11.45 -17.79
CA PRO A 165 1.26 -10.64 -17.68
C PRO A 165 1.88 -10.71 -16.28
N ARG A 166 3.22 -10.71 -16.23
CA ARG A 166 4.01 -10.69 -14.98
C ARG A 166 3.84 -11.94 -14.11
N LEU A 167 3.42 -13.05 -14.70
CA LEU A 167 3.50 -14.34 -14.04
C LEU A 167 4.96 -14.65 -13.68
N ARG A 168 5.16 -15.20 -12.48
CA ARG A 168 6.47 -15.60 -11.99
C ARG A 168 6.47 -17.10 -11.81
N THR A 169 7.65 -17.70 -11.74
CA THR A 169 7.80 -19.12 -11.47
C THR A 169 8.61 -19.28 -10.19
N LYS A 170 8.18 -20.21 -9.33
CA LYS A 170 8.90 -20.60 -8.13
C LYS A 170 8.86 -22.10 -8.00
N ASP A 171 10.03 -22.73 -7.90
CA ASP A 171 10.17 -24.19 -7.82
C ASP A 171 9.44 -24.92 -8.97
N GLY A 172 9.51 -24.35 -10.19
CA GLY A 172 8.80 -24.86 -11.36
C GLY A 172 7.29 -24.57 -11.39
N VAL A 173 6.73 -24.00 -10.33
CA VAL A 173 5.29 -23.71 -10.23
C VAL A 173 4.99 -22.25 -10.62
N PRO A 174 4.11 -22.02 -11.61
CA PRO A 174 3.66 -20.69 -11.97
C PRO A 174 2.85 -20.04 -10.83
N TYR A 175 3.12 -18.76 -10.53
CA TYR A 175 2.39 -18.00 -9.53
C TYR A 175 2.23 -16.52 -9.89
N LEU A 176 1.18 -15.91 -9.36
CA LEU A 176 0.92 -14.48 -9.44
C LEU A 176 0.97 -13.86 -8.04
N LYS A 177 1.80 -12.83 -7.87
CA LYS A 177 1.87 -12.06 -6.64
C LYS A 177 0.93 -10.86 -6.69
N VAL A 178 -0.06 -10.83 -5.81
CA VAL A 178 -0.99 -9.71 -5.63
C VAL A 178 -0.57 -8.91 -4.40
N ASN A 179 -0.02 -7.73 -4.63
CA ASN A 179 0.38 -6.81 -3.55
C ASN A 179 -0.80 -5.92 -3.13
N VAL A 180 -1.26 -6.09 -1.89
CA VAL A 180 -2.34 -5.34 -1.23
C VAL A 180 -1.81 -4.41 -0.12
N VAL A 181 -0.51 -4.08 -0.19
CA VAL A 181 0.28 -3.26 0.74
C VAL A 181 -0.17 -1.79 0.85
N ARG A 182 -1.07 -1.33 -0.03
CA ARG A 182 -1.49 0.07 -0.15
C ARG A 182 -2.90 0.35 0.39
N TYR A 183 -3.46 -0.59 1.15
CA TYR A 183 -4.82 -0.47 1.66
C TYR A 183 -4.77 -0.19 3.17
N PRO A 184 -5.60 0.75 3.66
CA PRO A 184 -5.69 1.04 5.08
C PRO A 184 -6.25 -0.17 5.83
N ALA A 185 -5.82 -0.38 7.08
CA ALA A 185 -6.15 -1.54 7.91
C ALA A 185 -7.66 -1.76 8.06
N VAL A 186 -8.42 -0.66 8.15
CA VAL A 186 -9.88 -0.68 8.34
C VAL A 186 -10.61 -1.40 7.21
N ASP A 187 -10.18 -1.19 5.96
CA ASP A 187 -10.76 -1.85 4.78
C ASP A 187 -10.12 -3.23 4.57
N TYR A 188 -8.84 -3.33 4.92
CA TYR A 188 -8.01 -4.47 4.63
C TYR A 188 -8.42 -5.75 5.39
N THR A 189 -8.57 -5.68 6.71
CA THR A 189 -8.71 -6.89 7.54
C THR A 189 -9.95 -7.70 7.15
N ARG A 190 -11.09 -7.03 7.02
CA ARG A 190 -12.35 -7.68 6.62
C ARG A 190 -12.28 -8.27 5.21
N LEU A 191 -11.64 -7.55 4.27
CA LEU A 191 -11.43 -8.08 2.93
C LEU A 191 -10.51 -9.30 2.95
N HIS A 192 -9.38 -9.22 3.65
CA HIS A 192 -8.43 -10.34 3.77
C HIS A 192 -9.09 -11.60 4.33
N GLU A 193 -9.82 -11.48 5.44
CA GLU A 193 -10.57 -12.59 6.04
C GLU A 193 -11.60 -13.17 5.06
N ALA A 194 -12.36 -12.32 4.36
CA ALA A 194 -13.30 -12.78 3.35
C ALA A 194 -12.62 -13.50 2.18
N PHE A 195 -11.40 -13.09 1.80
CA PHE A 195 -10.61 -13.76 0.78
C PHE A 195 -10.11 -15.13 1.23
N ILE A 196 -9.56 -15.23 2.44
CA ILE A 196 -9.11 -16.48 3.03
C ILE A 196 -10.28 -17.47 3.10
N ALA A 197 -11.42 -17.03 3.66
CA ALA A 197 -12.62 -17.86 3.79
C ALA A 197 -13.16 -18.34 2.43
N GLU A 198 -13.06 -17.53 1.38
CA GLU A 198 -13.46 -17.96 0.04
C GLU A 198 -12.53 -19.05 -0.52
N PHE A 199 -11.20 -18.93 -0.33
CA PHE A 199 -10.27 -19.98 -0.76
C PHE A 199 -10.51 -21.30 0.01
N GLU A 200 -10.71 -21.23 1.32
CA GLU A 200 -11.03 -22.39 2.16
C GLU A 200 -12.33 -23.08 1.71
N ARG A 201 -13.38 -22.29 1.45
CA ARG A 201 -14.67 -22.80 0.94
C ARG A 201 -14.53 -23.55 -0.37
N ARG A 202 -13.50 -23.22 -1.18
CA ARG A 202 -13.21 -23.89 -2.46
C ARG A 202 -12.27 -25.08 -2.30
N GLY A 203 -11.84 -25.41 -1.09
CA GLY A 203 -10.87 -26.46 -0.82
C GLY A 203 -9.47 -26.15 -1.34
N ILE A 204 -9.14 -24.86 -1.55
CA ILE A 204 -7.82 -24.44 -2.01
C ILE A 204 -6.90 -24.33 -0.78
N PRO A 205 -5.77 -25.06 -0.73
CA PRO A 205 -4.82 -24.96 0.38
C PRO A 205 -4.26 -23.55 0.55
N ILE A 206 -4.16 -23.11 1.80
CA ILE A 206 -3.64 -21.79 2.17
C ILE A 206 -2.43 -21.95 3.09
N ASP A 207 -1.29 -21.43 2.66
CA ASP A 207 -0.09 -21.31 3.48
C ASP A 207 0.01 -19.88 4.05
N GLU A 208 0.26 -19.74 5.34
CA GLU A 208 0.56 -18.44 5.94
C GLU A 208 2.07 -18.25 6.13
N LYS A 209 2.59 -17.10 5.71
CA LYS A 209 4.01 -16.76 5.87
C LYS A 209 4.20 -15.36 6.40
N ARG A 210 5.17 -15.19 7.28
CA ARG A 210 5.71 -13.88 7.66
C ARG A 210 7.02 -13.63 6.94
N LYS A 211 7.18 -12.43 6.39
CA LYS A 211 8.41 -11.99 5.71
C LYS A 211 8.78 -10.59 6.18
N THR A 212 10.08 -10.30 6.18
CA THR A 212 10.52 -8.91 6.25
C THR A 212 10.26 -8.24 4.89
N LYS A 213 9.79 -7.00 4.93
CA LYS A 213 9.31 -6.21 3.78
C LYS A 213 10.21 -6.27 2.52
N GLU A 214 9.58 -6.30 1.33
CA GLU A 214 10.20 -5.93 0.04
C GLU A 214 10.27 -4.39 -0.06
N THR A 215 11.48 -3.85 -0.23
CA THR A 215 11.74 -2.42 -0.51
C THR A 215 11.10 -1.95 -1.80
#